data_AF-A0A1Y3Y4D1-F1
#
_entry.id   AF-A0A1Y3Y4D1-F1
#
_cell.length_a   1.000
_cell.length_b   1.000
_cell.length_c   1.000
_cell.angle_alpha   90.00
_cell.angle_beta   90.00
_cell.angle_gamma   90.00
#
_symmetry.space_group_name_H-M   'P 1'
#
loop_
_entity.id
_entity.type
_entity.pdbx_description
1 polymer ?
#
loop_
_entity_poly.entity_id
_entity_poly.type
_entity_poly.pdbx_seq_one_letter_code
_entity_poly.pdbx_strand_id
1 'polypeptide(L)'
;MNNTHSVLTAKDNNNLRNTLLTKAQQLILDAAFSVENESKGKYATKAKLIESAEDMSTQEKLNALDRNYEQRNQESRQNAITFTVVSLGVFALIVGSSSAIKNVRKLMAA
;
A
#
# COMPACT_ATOMS: atom_id res chain seq x y z
N MET A 1 14.56 36.90 -26.66
CA MET A 1 15.05 36.31 -25.40
C MET A 1 13.84 35.96 -24.53
N ASN A 2 13.52 34.67 -24.32
CA ASN A 2 12.46 34.18 -23.43
C ASN A 2 12.79 32.83 -22.75
N ASN A 3 14.05 32.39 -22.87
CA ASN A 3 14.55 31.05 -22.52
C ASN A 3 14.88 30.88 -21.03
N THR A 4 15.15 31.94 -20.29
CA THR A 4 15.41 31.88 -18.84
C THR A 4 14.15 31.56 -18.05
N HIS A 5 13.01 32.15 -18.43
CA HIS A 5 11.74 31.87 -17.75
C HIS A 5 11.30 30.42 -17.97
N SER A 6 11.46 29.86 -19.17
CA SER A 6 11.08 28.46 -19.46
C SER A 6 11.94 27.43 -18.74
N VAL A 7 13.23 27.70 -18.54
CA VAL A 7 14.16 26.81 -17.82
C VAL A 7 13.85 26.80 -16.31
N LEU A 8 13.50 27.95 -15.74
CA LEU A 8 13.05 28.05 -14.34
C LEU A 8 11.74 27.28 -14.12
N THR A 9 10.72 27.46 -14.97
CA THR A 9 9.45 26.71 -14.83
C THR A 9 9.61 25.20 -15.05
N ALA A 10 10.57 24.76 -15.87
CA ALA A 10 10.86 23.34 -16.05
C ALA A 10 11.54 22.73 -14.81
N LYS A 11 12.51 23.44 -14.22
CA LYS A 11 13.21 23.01 -13.01
C LYS A 11 12.27 22.90 -11.80
N ASP A 12 11.38 23.87 -11.63
CA ASP A 12 10.42 23.88 -10.52
C ASP A 12 9.36 22.77 -10.65
N ASN A 13 8.91 22.48 -11.87
CA ASN A 13 8.01 21.36 -12.14
C ASN A 13 8.66 20.00 -11.85
N ASN A 14 9.94 19.83 -12.20
CA ASN A 14 10.66 18.58 -11.92
C ASN A 14 10.87 18.36 -10.43
N ASN A 15 11.24 19.41 -9.70
CA ASN A 15 11.36 19.36 -8.24
C ASN A 15 10.02 19.00 -7.58
N LEU A 16 8.94 19.64 -8.02
CA LEU A 16 7.59 19.35 -7.53
C LEU A 16 7.19 17.89 -7.78
N ARG A 17 7.40 17.38 -8.99
CA ARG A 17 7.11 15.97 -9.32
C ARG A 17 7.89 15.02 -8.43
N ASN A 18 9.18 15.26 -8.25
CA ASN A 18 10.02 14.41 -7.39
C ASN A 18 9.55 14.41 -5.93
N THR A 19 9.21 15.56 -5.37
CA THR A 19 8.65 15.64 -4.01
C THR A 19 7.33 14.88 -3.88
N LEU A 20 6.44 14.98 -4.88
CA LEU A 20 5.16 14.27 -4.88
C LEU A 20 5.34 12.76 -5.03
N LEU A 21 6.30 12.32 -5.86
CA LEU A 21 6.65 10.90 -6.00
C LEU A 21 7.16 10.33 -4.68
N THR A 22 8.10 11.01 -4.02
CA THR A 22 8.62 10.57 -2.71
C THR A 22 7.53 10.53 -1.65
N LYS A 23 6.64 11.55 -1.61
CA LYS A 23 5.52 11.55 -0.66
C LYS A 23 4.52 10.42 -0.94
N ALA A 24 4.19 10.19 -2.21
CA ALA A 24 3.31 9.10 -2.62
C ALA A 24 3.90 7.73 -2.25
N GLN A 25 5.20 7.52 -2.52
CA GLN A 25 5.92 6.32 -2.13
C GLN A 25 5.83 6.08 -0.62
N GLN A 26 6.10 7.11 0.19
CA GLN A 26 6.05 6.98 1.65
C GLN A 26 4.66 6.61 2.14
N LEU A 27 3.61 7.31 1.67
CA LEU A 27 2.23 7.01 2.08
C LEU A 27 1.79 5.59 1.69
N ILE A 28 2.19 5.14 0.50
CA ILE A 28 1.89 3.77 0.04
C ILE A 28 2.60 2.74 0.91
N LEU A 29 3.88 2.97 1.24
CA LEU A 29 4.65 2.08 2.11
C LEU A 29 4.06 2.04 3.52
N ASP A 30 3.75 3.19 4.11
CA ASP A 30 3.16 3.28 5.45
C ASP A 30 1.81 2.56 5.50
N ALA A 31 0.96 2.75 4.48
CA ALA A 31 -0.31 2.04 4.35
C ALA A 31 -0.10 0.52 4.19
N ALA A 32 0.87 0.09 3.38
CA ALA A 32 1.19 -1.31 3.19
C ALA A 32 1.66 -1.97 4.49
N PHE A 33 2.56 -1.32 5.23
CA PHE A 33 3.02 -1.80 6.53
C PHE A 33 1.90 -1.85 7.56
N SER A 34 1.04 -0.83 7.61
CA SER A 34 -0.10 -0.81 8.53
C SER A 34 -1.05 -1.99 8.28
N VAL A 35 -1.42 -2.22 7.01
CA VAL A 35 -2.29 -3.33 6.62
C VAL A 35 -1.63 -4.69 6.89
N GLU A 36 -0.34 -4.83 6.62
CA GLU A 36 0.40 -6.05 6.93
C GLU A 36 0.42 -6.35 8.43
N ASN A 37 0.67 -5.32 9.25
CA ASN A 37 0.74 -5.48 10.71
C ASN A 37 -0.63 -5.82 11.32
N GLU A 38 -1.70 -5.18 10.84
CA GLU A 38 -3.08 -5.51 11.24
C GLU A 38 -3.44 -6.94 10.86
N SER A 39 -3.11 -7.37 9.64
CA SER A 39 -3.31 -8.75 9.18
C SER A 39 -2.53 -9.74 10.06
N LYS A 40 -1.24 -9.50 10.33
CA LYS A 40 -0.43 -10.33 11.23
C LYS A 40 -1.08 -10.46 12.62
N GLY A 41 -1.54 -9.35 13.21
CA GLY A 41 -2.20 -9.34 14.51
C GLY A 41 -3.52 -10.15 14.52
N LYS A 42 -4.36 -9.94 13.50
CA LYS A 42 -5.62 -10.69 13.30
C LYS A 42 -5.38 -12.19 13.25
N TYR A 43 -4.46 -12.64 12.40
CA TYR A 43 -4.19 -14.07 12.17
C TYR A 43 -3.45 -14.73 13.33
N ALA A 44 -2.57 -14.01 14.03
CA ALA A 44 -1.94 -14.47 15.26
C ALA A 44 -2.97 -14.66 16.39
N THR A 45 -3.94 -13.75 16.51
CA THR A 45 -5.03 -13.86 17.49
C THR A 45 -5.91 -15.08 17.19
N LYS A 46 -6.25 -15.31 15.92
CA LYS A 46 -6.99 -16.51 15.50
C LYS A 46 -6.24 -17.80 15.82
N ALA A 47 -4.94 -17.86 15.57
CA ALA A 47 -4.13 -19.04 15.89
C ALA A 47 -4.17 -19.36 17.39
N LYS A 48 -4.00 -18.34 18.25
CA LYS A 48 -4.11 -18.51 19.71
C LYS A 48 -5.48 -19.05 20.15
N LEU A 49 -6.56 -18.54 19.57
CA LEU A 49 -7.92 -19.01 19.87
C LEU A 49 -8.13 -20.48 19.47
N ILE A 50 -7.60 -20.89 18.31
CA ILE A 50 -7.64 -22.27 17.83
C ILE A 50 -6.85 -23.19 18.76
N GLU A 51 -5.65 -22.76 19.17
CA GLU A 51 -4.79 -23.53 20.09
C GLU A 51 -5.45 -23.71 21.46
N SER A 52 -6.08 -22.66 22.01
CA SER A 52 -6.72 -22.66 23.32
C SER A 52 -8.07 -23.38 23.40
N ALA A 53 -8.67 -23.73 22.26
CA ALA A 53 -9.99 -24.38 22.24
C ALA A 53 -9.92 -25.79 22.85
N GLU A 54 -10.75 -26.09 23.84
CA GLU A 54 -10.76 -27.40 24.52
C GLU A 54 -11.72 -28.40 23.85
N ASP A 55 -12.66 -27.89 23.05
CA ASP A 55 -13.73 -28.62 22.37
C ASP A 55 -13.34 -29.16 20.99
N MET A 56 -12.12 -28.88 20.52
CA MET A 56 -11.61 -29.36 19.24
C MET A 56 -10.59 -30.49 19.40
N SER A 57 -10.72 -31.51 18.56
CA SER A 57 -9.70 -32.55 18.42
C SER A 57 -8.40 -31.98 17.83
N THR A 58 -7.29 -32.71 18.03
CA THR A 58 -5.99 -32.33 17.44
C THR A 58 -6.05 -32.17 15.93
N GLN A 59 -6.79 -33.03 15.24
CA GLN A 59 -6.91 -32.98 13.78
C GLN A 59 -7.68 -31.75 13.31
N GLU A 60 -8.75 -31.38 14.03
CA GLU A 60 -9.54 -30.17 13.73
C GLU A 60 -8.71 -28.91 13.97
N LYS A 61 -7.92 -28.87 15.04
CA LYS A 61 -6.99 -27.75 15.31
C LYS A 61 -5.97 -27.58 14.19
N LEU A 62 -5.34 -28.67 13.73
CA LEU A 62 -4.37 -28.61 12.64
C LEU A 62 -5.00 -28.09 11.35
N ASN A 63 -6.16 -28.62 10.97
CA ASN A 63 -6.87 -28.16 9.77
C ASN A 63 -7.31 -26.68 9.88
N ALA A 64 -7.75 -26.24 11.07
CA ALA A 64 -8.10 -24.86 11.32
C ALA A 64 -6.89 -23.92 11.23
N LEU A 65 -5.72 -24.33 11.73
CA LEU A 65 -4.47 -23.59 11.60
C LEU A 65 -3.99 -23.49 10.15
N ASP A 66 -4.04 -24.60 9.39
CA ASP A 66 -3.68 -24.61 7.97
C ASP A 66 -4.56 -23.65 7.17
N ARG A 67 -5.89 -23.70 7.40
CA ARG A 67 -6.84 -22.80 6.75
C ARG A 67 -6.64 -21.35 7.15
N ASN A 68 -6.31 -21.08 8.41
CA ASN A 68 -5.97 -19.74 8.90
C ASN A 68 -4.70 -19.19 8.20
N TYR A 69 -3.70 -20.04 7.98
CA TYR A 69 -2.49 -19.68 7.24
C TYR A 69 -2.76 -19.42 5.76
N GLU A 70 -3.56 -20.27 5.13
CA GLU A 70 -3.94 -20.12 3.72
C GLU A 70 -4.69 -18.80 3.48
N GLN A 71 -5.67 -18.48 4.35
CA GLN A 71 -6.41 -17.23 4.28
C GLN A 71 -5.51 -16.00 4.45
N ARG A 72 -4.55 -16.04 5.39
CA ARG A 72 -3.56 -14.96 5.54
C ARG A 72 -2.74 -14.77 4.27
N ASN A 73 -2.27 -15.88 3.69
CA ASN A 73 -1.47 -15.83 2.46
C ASN A 73 -2.30 -15.29 1.28
N GLN A 74 -3.57 -15.67 1.18
CA GLN A 74 -4.49 -15.15 0.16
C GLN A 74 -4.73 -13.64 0.35
N GLU A 75 -5.03 -13.18 1.56
CA GLU A 75 -5.17 -11.74 1.87
C GLU A 75 -3.87 -10.98 1.56
N SER A 76 -2.71 -11.53 1.94
CA SER A 76 -1.42 -10.91 1.65
C SER A 76 -1.16 -10.78 0.15
N ARG A 77 -1.52 -11.80 -0.65
CA ARG A 77 -1.41 -11.74 -2.11
C ARG A 77 -2.34 -10.70 -2.70
N GLN A 78 -3.59 -10.65 -2.24
CA GLN A 78 -4.56 -9.66 -2.71
C GLN A 78 -4.10 -8.24 -2.38
N ASN A 79 -3.60 -8.02 -1.17
CA ASN A 79 -3.06 -6.73 -0.74
C ASN A 79 -1.85 -6.34 -1.60
N ALA A 80 -0.92 -7.26 -1.87
CA ALA A 80 0.22 -7.00 -2.75
C ALA A 80 -0.20 -6.58 -4.17
N ILE A 81 -1.21 -7.25 -4.74
CA ILE A 81 -1.77 -6.88 -6.05
C ILE A 81 -2.41 -5.49 -5.98
N THR A 82 -3.25 -5.23 -4.98
CA THR A 82 -3.92 -3.93 -4.80
C THR A 82 -2.91 -2.80 -4.66
N PHE A 83 -1.89 -2.95 -3.80
CA PHE A 83 -0.85 -1.93 -3.63
C PHE A 83 -0.05 -1.72 -4.92
N THR A 84 0.24 -2.77 -5.68
CA THR A 84 0.93 -2.65 -6.97
C THR A 84 0.11 -1.82 -7.96
N VAL A 85 -1.19 -2.12 -8.10
CA VAL A 85 -2.09 -1.40 -9.02
C VAL A 85 -2.26 0.07 -8.61
N VAL A 86 -2.51 0.34 -7.33
CA VAL A 86 -2.65 1.70 -6.80
C VAL A 86 -1.36 2.49 -7.00
N SER A 87 -0.21 1.89 -6.71
CA SER A 87 1.10 2.53 -6.91
C SER A 87 1.28 2.94 -8.36
N LEU A 88 1.13 1.99 -9.30
CA LEU A 88 1.31 2.25 -10.72
C LEU A 88 0.37 3.37 -11.21
N GLY A 89 -0.88 3.40 -10.74
CA GLY A 89 -1.83 4.47 -11.06
C GLY A 89 -1.35 5.85 -10.59
N VAL A 90 -0.89 5.96 -9.34
CA VAL A 90 -0.38 7.22 -8.78
C VAL A 90 0.89 7.66 -9.52
N PHE A 91 1.82 6.74 -9.79
CA PHE A 91 3.03 7.03 -10.58
C PHE A 91 2.69 7.54 -11.98
N ALA A 92 1.78 6.87 -12.68
CA ALA A 92 1.35 7.27 -14.03
C ALA A 92 0.72 8.67 -14.04
N LEU A 93 -0.08 9.02 -13.03
CA LEU A 93 -0.69 10.35 -12.92
C LEU A 93 0.34 11.46 -12.67
N ILE A 94 1.35 11.22 -11.82
CA ILE A 94 2.37 12.22 -11.50
C ILE A 94 3.32 12.45 -12.68
N VAL A 95 3.71 11.39 -13.39
CA VAL A 95 4.65 11.47 -14.52
C VAL A 95 3.95 11.91 -15.81
N GLY A 96 2.76 11.38 -16.09
CA GLY A 96 2.10 11.51 -17.38
C GLY A 96 1.30 12.79 -17.60
N SER A 97 1.05 13.62 -16.57
CA SER A 97 0.15 14.78 -16.72
C SER A 97 0.42 15.90 -15.70
N SER A 98 0.99 17.03 -16.15
CA SER A 98 1.12 18.23 -15.30
C SER A 98 -0.21 18.76 -14.77
N SER A 99 -1.32 18.54 -15.48
CA SER A 99 -2.66 18.95 -15.04
C SER A 99 -3.22 18.05 -13.91
N ALA A 100 -2.84 16.77 -13.87
CA ALA A 100 -3.29 15.81 -12.85
C ALA A 100 -2.58 15.99 -11.51
N ILE A 101 -1.39 16.62 -11.51
CA ILE A 101 -0.58 16.90 -10.31
C ILE A 101 -1.39 17.64 -9.22
N LYS A 102 -2.27 18.57 -9.61
CA LYS A 102 -3.11 19.31 -8.65
C LYS A 102 -4.08 18.39 -7.90
N ASN A 103 -4.69 17.43 -8.61
CA ASN A 103 -5.62 16.47 -8.03
C ASN A 103 -4.90 15.46 -7.14
N VAL A 104 -3.73 14.97 -7.57
CA VAL A 104 -2.89 14.08 -6.75
C VAL A 104 -2.41 14.79 -5.48
N ARG A 105 -2.00 16.07 -5.57
CA ARG A 105 -1.64 16.85 -4.40
C ARG A 105 -2.81 16.98 -3.41
N LYS A 106 -4.04 17.21 -3.89
CA LYS A 106 -5.25 17.26 -3.06
C LYS A 106 -5.53 15.91 -2.40
N LEU A 107 -5.42 14.81 -3.15
CA LEU A 107 -5.57 13.45 -2.64
C LEU A 107 -4.58 13.12 -1.52
N MET A 108 -3.33 13.60 -1.63
CA MET A 108 -2.29 13.39 -0.61
C MET A 108 -2.31 14.39 0.55
N ALA A 109 -3.25 15.33 0.56
CA ALA A 109 -3.43 16.33 1.61
C ALA A 109 -4.74 16.16 2.38
N ALA A 110 -5.67 15.37 1.84
CA ALA A 110 -6.83 14.84 2.54
C ALA A 110 -6.42 13.63 3.38
#